data_AF-A0A1H6UD08-F1
#
_entry.id   AF-A0A1H6UD08-F1
#
_cell.length_a   1.000
_cell.length_b   1.000
_cell.length_c   1.000
_cell.angle_alpha   90.00
_cell.angle_beta   90.00
_cell.angle_gamma   90.00
#
_symmetry.space_group_name_H-M   'P 1'
#
loop_
_entity.id
_entity.type
_entity.pdbx_description
1 polymer ?
#
loop_
_entity_poly.entity_id
_entity_poly.type
_entity_poly.pdbx_seq_one_letter_code
_entity_poly.pdbx_strand_id
1 'polypeptide(L)'
;MKIHAMDASIFSTPKTDCHCHLFDPASFPYAPGVFYEPAGGEIATAACFTEVMDAYGVPHALLVGPNSGYGTDNRCMLDAIRHGQGRFKGIAVVENDASRAQLEDLRAQGVVGIAFNMALLGLAHYADADALWERLAALGMCVQVQVEGNQMAQLAPRLLGCGAQLLVDHHGRPDVSQGLASPGFQALLAMAPGGRCAVKLSGYDKFSREALPYADAQPFTAALLAAFGPANCLWGSDWPHVRATRRLDYGTLLKVFERSVPLEADRRAILMDTPARLFGFGKQD
;
A
#
# COMPACT_ATOMS: atom_id res chain seq x y z
N MET A 1 -8.20 -33.12 29.53
CA MET A 1 -7.11 -32.39 28.86
C MET A 1 -7.76 -31.47 27.84
N LYS A 2 -7.95 -30.18 28.19
CA LYS A 2 -8.50 -29.21 27.24
C LYS A 2 -7.39 -28.92 26.23
N ILE A 3 -7.59 -29.31 24.98
CA ILE A 3 -6.74 -28.87 23.88
C ILE A 3 -6.99 -27.36 23.78
N HIS A 4 -6.09 -26.54 24.33
CA HIS A 4 -6.07 -25.14 23.98
C HIS A 4 -5.90 -25.09 22.46
N ALA A 5 -6.87 -24.49 21.76
CA ALA A 5 -6.69 -24.13 20.37
C ALA A 5 -5.36 -23.38 20.30
N MET A 6 -4.37 -23.93 19.60
CA MET A 6 -3.13 -23.20 19.36
C MET A 6 -3.52 -21.97 18.56
N ASP A 7 -3.25 -20.78 19.10
CA ASP A 7 -3.44 -19.53 18.37
C ASP A 7 -2.80 -19.67 16.98
N ALA A 8 -3.58 -19.45 15.93
CA ALA A 8 -3.09 -19.62 14.56
C ALA A 8 -1.95 -18.62 14.32
N SER A 9 -0.77 -19.14 13.95
CA SER A 9 0.42 -18.32 13.71
C SER A 9 0.16 -17.25 12.66
N ILE A 10 0.66 -16.02 12.87
CA ILE A 10 0.63 -14.96 11.86
C ILE A 10 1.24 -15.38 10.52
N PHE A 11 2.06 -16.43 10.46
CA PHE A 11 2.63 -16.93 9.21
C PHE A 11 1.63 -17.75 8.38
N SER A 12 0.73 -18.50 9.02
CA SER A 12 -0.21 -19.41 8.33
C SER A 12 -1.64 -18.89 8.25
N THR A 13 -2.01 -17.92 9.09
CA THR A 13 -3.32 -17.26 9.02
C THR A 13 -3.48 -16.55 7.67
N PRO A 14 -4.60 -16.79 6.93
CA PRO A 14 -4.87 -16.10 5.67
C PRO A 14 -4.78 -14.58 5.81
N LYS A 15 -4.12 -13.92 4.85
CA LYS A 15 -3.99 -12.45 4.81
C LYS A 15 -3.89 -11.90 3.40
N THR A 16 -4.23 -10.62 3.25
CA THR A 16 -4.04 -9.87 2.00
C THR A 16 -2.86 -8.93 2.15
N ASP A 17 -1.91 -8.99 1.22
CA ASP A 17 -0.82 -8.03 1.14
C ASP A 17 -1.26 -6.80 0.32
N CYS A 18 -1.49 -5.66 0.97
CA CYS A 18 -2.07 -4.50 0.30
C CYS A 18 -1.03 -3.49 -0.23
N HIS A 19 0.27 -3.83 -0.21
CA HIS A 19 1.30 -3.00 -0.82
C HIS A 19 2.54 -3.84 -1.14
N CYS A 20 2.72 -4.17 -2.41
CA CYS A 20 3.90 -4.86 -2.93
C CYS A 20 4.11 -4.47 -4.40
N HIS A 21 5.32 -4.73 -4.91
CA HIS A 21 5.72 -4.38 -6.27
C HIS A 21 6.27 -5.60 -7.00
N LEU A 22 6.14 -5.61 -8.32
CA LEU A 22 6.80 -6.58 -9.19
C LEU A 22 7.82 -5.87 -10.07
N PHE A 23 8.95 -6.54 -10.30
CA PHE A 23 10.02 -6.11 -11.18
C PHE A 23 10.52 -7.32 -11.98
N ASP A 24 10.21 -7.35 -13.27
CA ASP A 24 10.67 -8.38 -14.20
C ASP A 24 11.26 -7.70 -15.45
N PRO A 25 12.48 -7.13 -15.32
CA PRO A 25 13.13 -6.42 -16.44
C PRO A 25 13.49 -7.33 -17.61
N ALA A 26 13.51 -8.66 -17.43
CA ALA A 26 13.77 -9.60 -18.51
C ALA A 26 12.58 -9.69 -19.48
N SER A 27 11.35 -9.71 -18.96
CA SER A 27 10.12 -9.74 -19.77
C SER A 27 9.59 -8.34 -20.09
N PHE A 28 9.80 -7.38 -19.17
CA PHE A 28 9.35 -6.00 -19.26
C PHE A 28 10.54 -5.07 -19.00
N PRO A 29 11.35 -4.76 -20.02
CA PRO A 29 12.51 -3.88 -19.86
C PRO A 29 12.09 -2.50 -19.35
N TYR A 30 12.91 -1.91 -18.48
CA TYR A 30 12.71 -0.54 -18.01
C TYR A 30 12.79 0.44 -19.17
N ALA A 31 11.98 1.50 -19.10
CA ALA A 31 12.06 2.60 -20.05
C ALA A 31 13.35 3.42 -19.81
N PRO A 32 13.93 4.03 -20.85
CA PRO A 32 15.06 4.94 -20.66
C PRO A 32 14.72 6.09 -19.70
N GLY A 33 15.59 6.36 -18.73
CA GLY A 33 15.46 7.51 -17.83
C GLY A 33 14.48 7.32 -16.67
N VAL A 34 14.08 6.09 -16.37
CA VAL A 34 13.36 5.80 -15.11
C VAL A 34 14.21 6.20 -13.91
N PHE A 35 13.55 6.57 -12.81
CA PHE A 35 14.23 7.09 -11.62
C PHE A 35 15.19 6.05 -10.99
N TYR A 36 14.82 4.78 -11.06
CA TYR A 36 15.58 3.67 -10.49
C TYR A 36 15.34 2.40 -11.28
N GLU A 37 16.38 1.59 -11.48
CA GLU A 37 16.28 0.29 -12.15
C GLU A 37 16.57 -0.82 -11.13
N PRO A 38 15.54 -1.34 -10.42
CA PRO A 38 15.73 -2.47 -9.51
C PRO A 38 16.41 -3.65 -10.19
N ALA A 39 17.44 -4.17 -9.55
CA ALA A 39 18.30 -5.20 -10.09
C ALA A 39 18.78 -6.16 -8.99
N GLY A 40 19.37 -7.29 -9.40
CA GLY A 40 19.90 -8.28 -8.47
C GLY A 40 18.82 -8.79 -7.50
N GLY A 41 19.04 -8.62 -6.20
CA GLY A 41 18.14 -9.08 -5.14
C GLY A 41 16.78 -8.36 -5.06
N GLU A 42 16.59 -7.30 -5.82
CA GLU A 42 15.31 -6.59 -5.92
C GLU A 42 14.45 -7.03 -7.12
N ILE A 43 14.98 -7.91 -7.98
CA ILE A 43 14.19 -8.54 -9.03
C ILE A 43 13.11 -9.39 -8.36
N ALA A 44 11.87 -9.17 -8.80
CA ALA A 44 10.67 -9.52 -8.09
C ALA A 44 9.61 -9.95 -9.10
N THR A 45 9.82 -11.10 -9.73
CA THR A 45 8.86 -11.63 -10.71
C THR A 45 7.57 -12.08 -10.01
N ALA A 46 6.47 -12.16 -10.76
CA ALA A 46 5.20 -12.69 -10.23
C ALA A 46 5.36 -14.11 -9.68
N ALA A 47 6.21 -14.93 -10.30
CA ALA A 47 6.50 -16.30 -9.84
C ALA A 47 7.21 -16.28 -8.47
N CYS A 48 8.27 -15.47 -8.31
CA CYS A 48 8.96 -15.34 -7.04
C CYS A 48 8.03 -14.81 -5.94
N PHE A 49 7.18 -13.84 -6.25
CA PHE A 49 6.23 -13.32 -5.26
C PHE A 49 5.18 -14.36 -4.88
N THR A 50 4.72 -15.17 -5.83
CA THR A 50 3.78 -16.27 -5.57
C THR A 50 4.35 -17.28 -4.57
N GLU A 51 5.64 -17.63 -4.69
CA GLU A 51 6.32 -18.50 -3.71
C GLU A 51 6.34 -17.88 -2.31
N VAL A 52 6.61 -16.57 -2.21
CA VAL A 52 6.55 -15.84 -0.93
C VAL A 52 5.13 -15.84 -0.38
N MET A 53 4.13 -15.56 -1.21
CA MET A 53 2.72 -15.55 -0.83
C MET A 53 2.28 -16.92 -0.28
N ASP A 54 2.64 -18.01 -0.96
CA ASP A 54 2.28 -19.37 -0.55
C ASP A 54 2.98 -19.75 0.77
N ALA A 55 4.26 -19.38 0.95
CA ALA A 55 5.00 -19.61 2.19
C ALA A 55 4.41 -18.90 3.42
N TYR A 56 3.72 -17.77 3.20
CA TYR A 56 3.14 -16.94 4.25
C TYR A 56 1.60 -16.88 4.20
N GLY A 57 0.92 -17.85 3.59
CA GLY A 57 -0.54 -17.91 3.62
C GLY A 57 -1.24 -16.64 3.09
N VAL A 58 -0.71 -16.07 2.00
CA VAL A 58 -1.24 -14.85 1.37
C VAL A 58 -2.05 -15.24 0.12
N PRO A 59 -3.37 -15.43 0.23
CA PRO A 59 -4.20 -15.73 -0.95
C PRO A 59 -4.26 -14.58 -1.95
N HIS A 60 -4.20 -13.32 -1.48
CA HIS A 60 -4.45 -12.14 -2.30
C HIS A 60 -3.40 -11.05 -2.09
N ALA A 61 -3.09 -10.29 -3.14
CA ALA A 61 -2.24 -9.12 -3.03
C ALA A 61 -2.67 -7.96 -3.95
N LEU A 62 -2.46 -6.74 -3.46
CA LEU A 62 -2.61 -5.51 -4.21
C LEU A 62 -1.23 -5.09 -4.74
N LEU A 63 -1.02 -5.30 -6.04
CA LEU A 63 0.19 -4.92 -6.74
C LEU A 63 0.16 -3.42 -6.99
N VAL A 64 1.16 -2.68 -6.50
CA VAL A 64 1.27 -1.24 -6.67
C VAL A 64 2.29 -0.95 -7.78
N GLY A 65 1.88 -0.20 -8.79
CA GLY A 65 2.74 0.29 -9.87
C GLY A 65 3.92 1.10 -9.30
N PRO A 66 5.17 0.71 -9.59
CA PRO A 66 6.33 1.36 -9.01
C PRO A 66 6.70 2.62 -9.80
N ASN A 67 6.27 3.79 -9.30
CA ASN A 67 6.62 5.11 -9.86
C ASN A 67 8.13 5.26 -10.14
N SER A 68 8.99 4.68 -9.29
CA SER A 68 10.44 4.78 -9.46
C SER A 68 11.02 3.88 -10.54
N GLY A 69 10.38 2.73 -10.82
CA GLY A 69 10.93 1.70 -11.70
C GLY A 69 10.28 1.64 -13.07
N TYR A 70 8.97 1.44 -13.11
CA TYR A 70 8.23 1.34 -14.37
C TYR A 70 7.52 2.65 -14.74
N GLY A 71 7.40 3.61 -13.83
CA GLY A 71 6.66 4.83 -14.08
C GLY A 71 5.23 4.50 -14.52
N THR A 72 4.79 5.04 -15.65
CA THR A 72 3.46 4.79 -16.24
C THR A 72 3.33 3.49 -17.05
N ASP A 73 4.40 2.69 -17.16
CA ASP A 73 4.35 1.37 -17.77
C ASP A 73 3.77 0.32 -16.80
N ASN A 74 2.48 0.02 -16.95
CA ASN A 74 1.77 -0.91 -16.08
C ASN A 74 1.84 -2.38 -16.56
N ARG A 75 2.56 -2.69 -17.64
CA ARG A 75 2.48 -4.00 -18.31
C ARG A 75 2.88 -5.17 -17.41
N CYS A 76 3.94 -5.02 -16.60
CA CYS A 76 4.38 -6.07 -15.67
C CYS A 76 3.28 -6.41 -14.64
N MET A 77 2.66 -5.38 -14.04
CA MET A 77 1.55 -5.55 -13.10
C MET A 77 0.31 -6.16 -13.77
N LEU A 78 -0.07 -5.65 -14.95
CA LEU A 78 -1.25 -6.13 -15.67
C LEU A 78 -1.09 -7.59 -16.13
N ASP A 79 0.11 -7.99 -16.54
CA ASP A 79 0.40 -9.38 -16.88
C ASP A 79 0.22 -10.30 -15.66
N ALA A 80 0.75 -9.90 -14.50
CA ALA A 80 0.55 -10.65 -13.26
C ALA A 80 -0.94 -10.76 -12.88
N ILE A 81 -1.73 -9.69 -13.02
CA ILE A 81 -3.19 -9.74 -12.75
C ILE A 81 -3.88 -10.72 -13.70
N ARG A 82 -3.57 -10.65 -15.00
CA ARG A 82 -4.15 -11.52 -16.02
C ARG A 82 -3.90 -13.01 -15.74
N HIS A 83 -2.69 -13.36 -15.32
CA HIS A 83 -2.31 -14.76 -15.06
C HIS A 83 -2.51 -15.20 -13.61
N GLY A 84 -2.84 -14.26 -12.72
CA GLY A 84 -2.93 -14.48 -11.28
C GLY A 84 -4.19 -15.20 -10.80
N GLN A 85 -5.12 -15.58 -11.70
CA GLN A 85 -6.34 -16.33 -11.35
C GLN A 85 -7.15 -15.70 -10.20
N GLY A 86 -7.25 -14.38 -10.18
CA GLY A 86 -7.98 -13.63 -9.14
C GLY A 86 -7.18 -13.34 -7.86
N ARG A 87 -5.93 -13.81 -7.76
CA ARG A 87 -5.03 -13.51 -6.61
C ARG A 87 -4.61 -12.04 -6.54
N PHE A 88 -4.63 -11.33 -7.67
CA PHE A 88 -4.12 -9.95 -7.75
C PHE A 88 -5.18 -8.93 -8.15
N LYS A 89 -5.05 -7.75 -7.57
CA LYS A 89 -5.60 -6.48 -8.08
C LYS A 89 -4.46 -5.47 -8.21
N GLY A 90 -4.68 -4.41 -8.97
CA GLY A 90 -3.65 -3.41 -9.26
C GLY A 90 -3.94 -2.02 -8.73
N ILE A 91 -2.89 -1.27 -8.41
CA ILE A 91 -2.89 0.19 -8.33
C ILE A 91 -1.95 0.69 -9.42
N ALA A 92 -2.48 1.27 -10.50
CA ALA A 92 -1.68 1.69 -11.64
C ALA A 92 -1.01 3.05 -11.39
N VAL A 93 -0.05 3.39 -12.24
CA VAL A 93 0.51 4.75 -12.36
C VAL A 93 0.16 5.28 -13.74
N VAL A 94 -0.33 6.52 -13.82
CA VAL A 94 -0.73 7.16 -15.07
C VAL A 94 -0.31 8.62 -15.06
N GLU A 95 -0.29 9.25 -16.23
CA GLU A 95 -0.12 10.70 -16.34
C GLU A 95 -1.31 11.45 -15.70
N ASN A 96 -1.08 12.66 -15.21
CA ASN A 96 -2.12 13.46 -14.54
C ASN A 96 -3.32 13.80 -15.43
N ASP A 97 -3.17 13.76 -16.75
CA ASP A 97 -4.24 14.03 -17.71
C ASP A 97 -4.98 12.76 -18.20
N ALA A 98 -4.60 11.58 -17.69
CA ALA A 98 -5.11 10.27 -18.10
C ALA A 98 -6.63 10.23 -18.30
N SER A 99 -7.04 9.89 -19.52
CA SER A 99 -8.44 9.97 -19.95
C SER A 99 -9.35 9.00 -19.19
N ARG A 100 -10.65 9.30 -19.12
CA ARG A 100 -11.65 8.38 -18.56
C ARG A 100 -11.61 6.99 -19.22
N ALA A 101 -11.44 6.93 -20.53
CA ALA A 101 -11.37 5.67 -21.27
C ALA A 101 -10.16 4.83 -20.86
N GLN A 102 -9.00 5.46 -20.65
CA GLN A 102 -7.81 4.78 -20.13
C GLN A 102 -8.05 4.22 -18.72
N LEU A 103 -8.72 4.96 -17.85
CA LEU A 103 -9.05 4.50 -16.50
C LEU A 103 -10.07 3.34 -16.51
N GLU A 104 -11.07 3.40 -17.39
CA GLU A 104 -12.04 2.30 -17.59
C GLU A 104 -11.36 1.03 -18.11
N ASP A 105 -10.40 1.15 -19.04
CA ASP A 105 -9.60 0.03 -19.54
C ASP A 105 -8.73 -0.62 -18.44
N LEU A 106 -8.03 0.19 -17.63
CA LEU A 106 -7.28 -0.31 -16.49
C LEU A 106 -8.20 -1.00 -15.46
N ARG A 107 -9.36 -0.41 -15.17
CA ARG A 107 -10.36 -0.98 -14.27
C ARG A 107 -10.85 -2.34 -14.75
N ALA A 108 -11.14 -2.48 -16.04
CA ALA A 108 -11.57 -3.74 -16.65
C ALA A 108 -10.52 -4.84 -16.51
N GLN A 109 -9.23 -4.47 -16.44
CA GLN A 109 -8.11 -5.40 -16.24
C GLN A 109 -7.80 -5.67 -14.75
N GLY A 110 -8.63 -5.21 -13.82
CA GLY A 110 -8.49 -5.49 -12.38
C GLY A 110 -7.69 -4.44 -11.59
N VAL A 111 -7.44 -3.27 -12.18
CA VAL A 111 -6.91 -2.11 -11.43
C VAL A 111 -8.04 -1.46 -10.62
N VAL A 112 -7.78 -1.19 -9.34
CA VAL A 112 -8.76 -0.62 -8.41
C VAL A 112 -8.44 0.82 -8.00
N GLY A 113 -7.32 1.38 -8.45
CA GLY A 113 -6.90 2.74 -8.10
C GLY A 113 -5.62 3.18 -8.80
N ILE A 114 -5.23 4.43 -8.55
CA ILE A 114 -4.02 5.06 -9.09
C ILE A 114 -3.11 5.51 -7.95
N ALA A 115 -1.80 5.31 -8.11
CA ALA A 115 -0.77 5.73 -7.16
C ALA A 115 -0.18 7.10 -7.49
N PHE A 116 -0.14 7.97 -6.48
CA PHE A 116 0.45 9.30 -6.50
C PHE A 116 1.58 9.33 -5.47
N ASN A 117 2.83 9.51 -5.93
CA ASN A 117 4.02 9.45 -5.08
C ASN A 117 4.67 10.83 -4.88
N MET A 118 4.12 11.61 -3.96
CA MET A 118 4.57 12.96 -3.61
C MET A 118 5.92 12.93 -2.90
N ALA A 119 6.22 11.85 -2.17
CA ALA A 119 7.53 11.66 -1.56
C ALA A 119 8.64 11.52 -2.61
N LEU A 120 8.34 10.95 -3.79
CA LEU A 120 9.30 10.80 -4.88
C LEU A 120 9.33 12.00 -5.84
N LEU A 121 8.16 12.43 -6.33
CA LEU A 121 8.06 13.43 -7.41
C LEU A 121 7.75 14.85 -6.90
N GLY A 122 7.45 14.99 -5.61
CA GLY A 122 7.08 16.26 -4.98
C GLY A 122 5.61 16.64 -5.20
N LEU A 123 5.12 17.58 -4.39
CA LEU A 123 3.73 18.07 -4.47
C LEU A 123 3.45 18.82 -5.78
N ALA A 124 4.44 19.54 -6.31
CA ALA A 124 4.29 20.32 -7.54
C ALA A 124 4.01 19.44 -8.77
N HIS A 125 4.56 18.23 -8.81
CA HIS A 125 4.29 17.29 -9.90
C HIS A 125 2.81 16.91 -10.00
N TYR A 126 2.07 16.92 -8.87
CA TYR A 126 0.66 16.59 -8.80
C TYR A 126 -0.23 17.83 -8.58
N ALA A 127 0.27 19.03 -8.91
CA ALA A 127 -0.48 20.27 -8.72
C ALA A 127 -1.82 20.26 -9.48
N ASP A 128 -1.88 19.64 -10.65
CA ASP A 128 -3.06 19.64 -11.53
C ASP A 128 -3.85 18.31 -11.52
N ALA A 129 -3.65 17.46 -10.50
CA ALA A 129 -4.25 16.12 -10.44
C ALA A 129 -5.76 16.10 -10.05
N ASP A 130 -6.36 17.24 -9.71
CA ASP A 130 -7.75 17.31 -9.20
C ASP A 130 -8.75 16.69 -10.18
N ALA A 131 -8.63 17.00 -11.48
CA ALA A 131 -9.51 16.45 -12.51
C ALA A 131 -9.35 14.93 -12.71
N LEU A 132 -8.17 14.39 -12.39
CA LEU A 132 -7.95 12.94 -12.39
C LEU A 132 -8.59 12.31 -11.16
N TRP A 133 -8.46 12.92 -9.97
CA TRP A 133 -9.10 12.42 -8.76
C TRP A 133 -10.63 12.40 -8.86
N GLU A 134 -11.25 13.42 -9.48
CA GLU A 134 -12.69 13.43 -9.76
C GLU A 134 -13.11 12.28 -10.69
N ARG A 135 -12.32 12.00 -11.74
CA ARG A 135 -12.56 10.85 -12.63
C ARG A 135 -12.46 9.53 -11.87
N LEU A 136 -11.46 9.39 -11.00
CA LEU A 136 -11.29 8.20 -10.17
C LEU A 136 -12.48 8.01 -9.22
N ALA A 137 -12.92 9.08 -8.57
CA ALA A 137 -14.10 9.06 -7.71
C ALA A 137 -15.35 8.61 -8.48
N ALA A 138 -15.59 9.18 -9.67
CA ALA A 138 -16.73 8.81 -10.52
C ALA A 138 -16.70 7.34 -10.99
N LEU A 139 -15.50 6.76 -11.12
CA LEU A 139 -15.30 5.36 -11.51
C LEU A 139 -15.28 4.39 -10.31
N GLY A 140 -15.36 4.89 -9.08
CA GLY A 140 -15.21 4.09 -7.87
C GLY A 140 -13.78 3.56 -7.65
N MET A 141 -12.78 4.20 -8.26
CA MET A 141 -11.38 3.87 -8.13
C MET A 141 -10.71 4.65 -6.98
N CYS A 142 -9.72 4.05 -6.35
CA CYS A 142 -9.01 4.65 -5.23
C CYS A 142 -7.95 5.66 -5.70
N VAL A 143 -7.73 6.69 -4.87
CA VAL A 143 -6.55 7.55 -4.92
C VAL A 143 -5.59 7.06 -3.84
N GLN A 144 -4.49 6.41 -4.26
CA GLN A 144 -3.43 6.00 -3.35
C GLN A 144 -2.35 7.06 -3.30
N VAL A 145 -1.98 7.49 -2.10
CA VAL A 145 -0.98 8.56 -1.90
C VAL A 145 0.18 8.08 -1.03
N GLN A 146 1.38 8.33 -1.52
CA GLN A 146 2.61 8.20 -0.74
C GLN A 146 3.19 9.60 -0.50
N VAL A 147 3.19 10.00 0.76
CA VAL A 147 3.71 11.27 1.26
C VAL A 147 4.84 11.02 2.24
N GLU A 148 5.56 12.07 2.63
CA GLU A 148 6.50 12.05 3.75
C GLU A 148 6.48 13.33 4.57
N GLY A 149 6.84 13.20 5.87
CA GLY A 149 6.94 14.32 6.80
C GLY A 149 5.66 15.15 6.85
N ASN A 150 5.77 16.44 6.52
CA ASN A 150 4.66 17.39 6.58
C ASN A 150 3.89 17.57 5.25
N GLN A 151 4.17 16.75 4.23
CA GLN A 151 3.47 16.86 2.93
C GLN A 151 1.95 16.64 3.07
N MET A 152 1.51 15.72 3.94
CA MET A 152 0.07 15.49 4.17
C MET A 152 -0.66 16.74 4.65
N ALA A 153 -0.03 17.59 5.46
CA ALA A 153 -0.65 18.82 5.95
C ALA A 153 -1.02 19.80 4.83
N GLN A 154 -0.24 19.81 3.74
CA GLN A 154 -0.50 20.65 2.58
C GLN A 154 -1.54 20.03 1.64
N LEU A 155 -1.58 18.69 1.59
CA LEU A 155 -2.36 17.94 0.63
C LEU A 155 -3.77 17.60 1.11
N ALA A 156 -3.96 17.36 2.42
CA ALA A 156 -5.21 16.88 2.99
C ALA A 156 -6.46 17.71 2.62
N PRO A 157 -6.43 19.07 2.57
CA PRO A 157 -7.61 19.84 2.17
C PRO A 157 -8.12 19.49 0.76
N ARG A 158 -7.20 19.23 -0.19
CA ARG A 158 -7.57 18.87 -1.56
C ARG A 158 -8.08 17.43 -1.65
N LEU A 159 -7.39 16.49 -0.98
CA LEU A 159 -7.80 15.08 -0.97
C LEU A 159 -9.18 14.87 -0.35
N LEU A 160 -9.50 15.57 0.74
CA LEU A 160 -10.81 15.46 1.38
C LEU A 160 -11.96 15.91 0.47
N GLY A 161 -11.68 16.85 -0.44
CA GLY A 161 -12.63 17.38 -1.43
C GLY A 161 -12.83 16.50 -2.67
N CYS A 162 -11.89 15.60 -3.00
CA CYS A 162 -11.94 14.88 -4.29
C CYS A 162 -13.01 13.78 -4.39
N GLY A 163 -13.61 13.38 -3.27
CA GLY A 163 -14.71 12.40 -3.23
C GLY A 163 -14.31 10.93 -3.40
N ALA A 164 -13.09 10.63 -3.84
CA ALA A 164 -12.60 9.25 -4.00
C ALA A 164 -12.33 8.56 -2.65
N GLN A 165 -12.29 7.22 -2.67
CA GLN A 165 -11.68 6.44 -1.60
C GLN A 165 -10.16 6.69 -1.60
N LEU A 166 -9.62 7.07 -0.45
CA LEU A 166 -8.21 7.39 -0.26
C LEU A 166 -7.50 6.20 0.38
N LEU A 167 -6.28 5.91 -0.08
CA LEU A 167 -5.34 4.99 0.55
C LEU A 167 -4.05 5.73 0.86
N VAL A 168 -3.69 5.84 2.13
CA VAL A 168 -2.44 6.49 2.55
C VAL A 168 -1.38 5.42 2.84
N ASP A 169 -0.27 5.48 2.12
CA ASP A 169 0.81 4.51 2.25
C ASP A 169 1.65 4.73 3.53
N HIS A 170 2.14 3.62 4.09
CA HIS A 170 3.16 3.53 5.15
C HIS A 170 3.02 4.53 6.31
N HIS A 171 1.86 4.54 6.98
CA HIS A 171 1.59 5.45 8.10
C HIS A 171 1.61 6.95 7.74
N GLY A 172 1.70 7.31 6.45
CA GLY A 172 1.99 8.67 6.00
C GLY A 172 3.46 9.09 6.15
N ARG A 173 4.37 8.14 6.43
CA ARG A 173 5.82 8.33 6.65
C ARG A 173 6.14 9.58 7.50
N PRO A 174 5.67 9.61 8.76
CA PRO A 174 5.86 10.75 9.64
C PRO A 174 7.35 10.97 9.95
N ASP A 175 7.72 12.20 10.30
CA ASP A 175 9.01 12.45 10.93
C ASP A 175 8.93 12.09 12.42
N VAL A 176 9.50 10.95 12.80
CA VAL A 176 9.47 10.45 14.19
C VAL A 176 10.12 11.40 15.19
N SER A 177 11.03 12.29 14.76
CA SER A 177 11.67 13.27 15.65
C SER A 177 10.72 14.39 16.09
N GLN A 178 9.66 14.64 15.32
CA GLN A 178 8.59 15.59 15.64
C GLN A 178 7.46 14.94 16.48
N GLY A 179 7.52 13.62 16.67
CA GLY A 179 6.54 12.85 17.42
C GLY A 179 5.13 12.89 16.82
N LEU A 180 4.14 12.48 17.61
CA LEU A 180 2.74 12.41 17.19
C LEU A 180 2.14 13.79 16.88
N ALA A 181 2.71 14.87 17.39
CA ALA A 181 2.24 16.23 17.16
C ALA A 181 2.70 16.82 15.80
N SER A 182 3.45 16.07 14.99
CA SER A 182 3.90 16.54 13.68
C SER A 182 2.70 16.96 12.80
N PRO A 183 2.77 18.13 12.11
CA PRO A 183 1.66 18.62 11.30
C PRO A 183 1.15 17.63 10.27
N GLY A 184 2.06 16.91 9.58
CA GLY A 184 1.68 15.90 8.60
C GLY A 184 0.91 14.73 9.21
N PHE A 185 1.33 14.24 10.37
CA PHE A 185 0.64 13.14 11.03
C PHE A 185 -0.70 13.57 11.63
N GLN A 186 -0.78 14.76 12.23
CA GLN A 186 -2.06 15.31 12.70
C GLN A 186 -3.04 15.53 11.56
N ALA A 187 -2.58 16.01 10.41
CA ALA A 187 -3.41 16.11 9.21
C ALA A 187 -3.94 14.74 8.75
N LEU A 188 -3.11 13.69 8.80
CA LEU A 188 -3.55 12.33 8.50
C LEU A 188 -4.63 11.84 9.48
N LEU A 189 -4.43 12.00 10.79
CA LEU A 189 -5.42 11.60 11.79
C LEU A 189 -6.76 12.33 11.60
N ALA A 190 -6.72 13.61 11.22
CA ALA A 190 -7.91 14.40 10.94
C ALA A 190 -8.73 13.91 9.73
N MET A 191 -8.17 13.03 8.88
CA MET A 191 -8.89 12.44 7.75
C MET A 191 -9.76 11.24 8.16
N ALA A 192 -9.56 10.67 9.36
CA ALA A 192 -10.26 9.47 9.80
C ALA A 192 -11.81 9.59 9.88
N PRO A 193 -12.39 10.68 10.42
CA PRO A 193 -13.84 10.79 10.59
C PRO A 193 -14.65 10.73 9.28
N GLY A 194 -14.02 11.02 8.14
CA GLY A 194 -14.69 11.03 6.83
C GLY A 194 -15.04 9.65 6.30
N GLY A 195 -14.50 8.56 6.86
CA GLY A 195 -14.79 7.17 6.46
C GLY A 195 -14.34 6.77 5.05
N ARG A 196 -13.80 7.71 4.27
CA ARG A 196 -13.28 7.52 2.90
C ARG A 196 -11.76 7.41 2.84
N CYS A 197 -11.08 7.29 3.98
CA CYS A 197 -9.64 7.19 4.04
C CYS A 197 -9.24 5.92 4.77
N ALA A 198 -8.39 5.10 4.15
CA ALA A 198 -7.74 3.98 4.78
C ALA A 198 -6.22 4.19 4.80
N VAL A 199 -5.56 3.68 5.84
CA VAL A 199 -4.11 3.82 6.03
C VAL A 199 -3.42 2.46 6.03
N LYS A 200 -2.29 2.35 5.32
CA LYS A 200 -1.48 1.14 5.30
C LYS A 200 -0.48 1.18 6.45
N LEU A 201 -0.61 0.25 7.40
CA LEU A 201 0.30 0.02 8.51
C LEU A 201 1.50 -0.80 8.02
N SER A 202 2.39 -0.14 7.27
CA SER A 202 3.53 -0.75 6.56
C SER A 202 4.73 0.21 6.49
N GLY A 203 5.83 -0.24 5.87
CA GLY A 203 6.98 0.61 5.50
C GLY A 203 7.67 1.28 6.68
N TYR A 204 7.72 0.61 7.84
CA TYR A 204 8.32 1.13 9.07
C TYR A 204 9.77 1.58 8.88
N ASP A 205 10.55 0.86 8.07
CA ASP A 205 11.94 1.16 7.75
C ASP A 205 12.13 2.49 7.00
N LYS A 206 11.08 3.01 6.36
CA LYS A 206 11.13 4.27 5.61
C LYS A 206 11.07 5.52 6.48
N PHE A 207 10.74 5.39 7.77
CA PHE A 207 10.56 6.53 8.68
C PHE A 207 11.04 6.30 10.11
N SER A 208 11.15 5.04 10.57
CA SER A 208 11.77 4.70 11.85
C SER A 208 13.27 4.96 11.81
N ARG A 209 13.82 5.38 12.95
CA ARG A 209 15.25 5.56 13.20
C ARG A 209 15.82 4.44 14.05
N GLU A 210 14.98 3.54 14.54
CA GLU A 210 15.37 2.42 15.38
C GLU A 210 15.45 1.10 14.60
N ALA A 211 16.24 0.16 15.11
CA ALA A 211 16.23 -1.20 14.60
C ALA A 211 14.89 -1.88 14.90
N LEU A 212 14.67 -3.05 14.30
CA LEU A 212 13.52 -3.89 14.60
C LEU A 212 13.36 -4.07 16.14
N PRO A 213 12.15 -3.91 16.69
CA PRO A 213 10.86 -3.85 16.00
C PRO A 213 10.35 -2.41 15.74
N TYR A 214 11.24 -1.44 15.50
CA TYR A 214 10.91 -0.04 15.21
C TYR A 214 10.13 0.63 16.36
N ALA A 215 10.70 0.66 17.57
CA ALA A 215 9.94 1.05 18.76
C ALA A 215 9.42 2.49 18.71
N ASP A 216 10.16 3.40 18.07
CA ASP A 216 9.77 4.79 17.78
C ASP A 216 8.57 4.93 16.83
N ALA A 217 8.29 3.94 16.00
CA ALA A 217 7.15 3.93 15.08
C ALA A 217 5.87 3.34 15.72
N GLN A 218 5.99 2.53 16.77
CA GLN A 218 4.85 1.87 17.41
C GLN A 218 3.77 2.84 17.93
N PRO A 219 4.10 4.01 18.53
CA PRO A 219 3.09 4.99 18.93
C PRO A 219 2.26 5.52 17.76
N PHE A 220 2.84 5.61 16.56
CA PHE A 220 2.11 6.06 15.36
C PHE A 220 1.11 5.00 14.89
N THR A 221 1.47 3.71 14.92
CA THR A 221 0.52 2.62 14.65
C THR A 221 -0.65 2.65 15.63
N ALA A 222 -0.39 2.81 16.94
CA ALA A 222 -1.43 2.89 17.95
C ALA A 222 -2.37 4.10 17.74
N ALA A 223 -1.81 5.27 17.41
CA ALA A 223 -2.59 6.47 17.14
C ALA A 223 -3.46 6.33 15.88
N LEU A 224 -2.94 5.72 14.82
CA LEU A 224 -3.73 5.45 13.61
C LEU A 224 -4.85 4.45 13.88
N LEU A 225 -4.59 3.37 14.61
CA LEU A 225 -5.63 2.42 14.99
C LEU A 225 -6.73 3.08 15.83
N ALA A 226 -6.36 3.95 16.78
CA ALA A 226 -7.32 4.67 17.60
C ALA A 226 -8.19 5.64 16.77
N ALA A 227 -7.62 6.30 15.76
CA ALA A 227 -8.34 7.27 14.94
C ALA A 227 -9.18 6.62 13.82
N PHE A 228 -8.59 5.68 13.07
CA PHE A 228 -9.20 5.07 11.88
C PHE A 228 -10.04 3.83 12.21
N GLY A 229 -9.72 3.14 13.30
CA GLY A 229 -10.19 1.80 13.59
C GLY A 229 -9.60 0.75 12.63
N PRO A 230 -9.61 -0.53 13.02
CA PRO A 230 -9.07 -1.61 12.19
C PRO A 230 -9.81 -1.76 10.84
N ALA A 231 -11.07 -1.34 10.79
CA ALA A 231 -11.88 -1.36 9.58
C ALA A 231 -11.39 -0.39 8.49
N ASN A 232 -10.52 0.58 8.80
CA ASN A 232 -9.91 1.50 7.83
C ASN A 232 -8.38 1.45 7.88
N CYS A 233 -7.83 0.36 8.40
CA CYS A 233 -6.40 0.07 8.33
C CYS A 233 -6.18 -1.14 7.41
N LEU A 234 -5.05 -1.12 6.71
CA LEU A 234 -4.58 -2.18 5.84
C LEU A 234 -3.16 -2.56 6.25
N TRP A 235 -2.72 -3.77 5.93
CA TRP A 235 -1.32 -4.16 6.04
C TRP A 235 -0.71 -4.37 4.65
N GLY A 236 0.58 -4.12 4.51
CA GLY A 236 1.33 -4.39 3.29
C GLY A 236 2.79 -4.66 3.61
N SER A 237 3.42 -5.54 2.84
CA SER A 237 4.81 -5.94 3.08
C SER A 237 5.83 -4.92 2.57
N ASP A 238 5.46 -4.14 1.55
CA ASP A 238 6.37 -3.34 0.73
C ASP A 238 7.42 -4.19 -0.01
N TRP A 239 7.17 -5.49 -0.18
CA TRP A 239 8.05 -6.41 -0.92
C TRP A 239 8.21 -5.92 -2.37
N PRO A 240 9.42 -5.95 -2.97
CA PRO A 240 10.66 -6.61 -2.51
C PRO A 240 11.59 -5.72 -1.67
N HIS A 241 11.07 -4.61 -1.10
CA HIS A 241 11.81 -3.65 -0.28
C HIS A 241 12.92 -2.93 -1.06
N VAL A 242 12.55 -2.33 -2.19
CA VAL A 242 13.48 -1.59 -3.05
C VAL A 242 14.20 -0.47 -2.29
N ARG A 243 15.49 -0.30 -2.57
CA ARG A 243 16.39 0.69 -1.97
C ARG A 243 16.51 0.56 -0.45
N ALA A 244 16.14 -0.59 0.13
CA ALA A 244 16.34 -0.83 1.55
C ALA A 244 17.84 -0.81 1.88
N THR A 245 18.21 -0.06 2.92
CA THR A 245 19.61 0.07 3.38
C THR A 245 20.08 -1.12 4.22
N ARG A 246 19.19 -2.08 4.46
CA ARG A 246 19.42 -3.31 5.20
C ARG A 246 18.47 -4.40 4.70
N ARG A 247 18.82 -5.66 4.95
CA ARG A 247 17.95 -6.79 4.65
C ARG A 247 16.64 -6.69 5.44
N LEU A 248 15.53 -6.80 4.72
CA LEU A 248 14.17 -6.93 5.24
C LEU A 248 13.59 -8.25 4.75
N ASP A 249 12.95 -8.98 5.67
CA ASP A 249 12.33 -10.27 5.38
C ASP A 249 10.83 -10.19 5.69
N TYR A 250 10.01 -10.76 4.80
CA TYR A 250 8.55 -10.73 4.88
C TYR A 250 8.02 -11.19 6.25
N GLY A 251 8.51 -12.33 6.75
CA GLY A 251 8.12 -12.87 8.06
C GLY A 251 8.49 -11.97 9.23
N THR A 252 9.61 -11.27 9.15
CA THR A 252 10.02 -10.31 10.19
C THR A 252 9.04 -9.14 10.27
N LEU A 253 8.59 -8.62 9.12
CA LEU A 253 7.59 -7.56 9.05
C LEU A 253 6.20 -8.02 9.55
N LEU A 254 5.83 -9.28 9.30
CA LEU A 254 4.63 -9.88 9.89
C LEU A 254 4.69 -9.92 11.43
N LYS A 255 5.85 -10.26 12.01
CA LYS A 255 6.04 -10.25 13.48
C LYS A 255 6.03 -8.84 14.06
N VAL A 256 6.53 -7.85 13.34
CA VAL A 256 6.38 -6.43 13.73
C VAL A 256 4.90 -6.07 13.78
N PHE A 257 4.15 -6.36 12.71
CA PHE A 257 2.72 -6.06 12.66
C PHE A 257 1.92 -6.78 13.76
N GLU A 258 2.18 -8.07 13.99
CA GLU A 258 1.53 -8.85 15.05
C GLU A 258 1.77 -8.23 16.44
N ARG A 259 2.98 -7.72 16.68
CA ARG A 259 3.30 -7.02 17.93
C ARG A 259 2.61 -5.65 18.01
N SER A 260 2.50 -4.94 16.90
CA SER A 260 1.83 -3.62 16.82
C SER A 260 0.31 -3.71 16.97
N VAL A 261 -0.28 -4.84 16.59
CA VAL A 261 -1.74 -5.08 16.61
C VAL A 261 -2.01 -6.35 17.42
N PRO A 262 -2.02 -6.27 18.76
CA PRO A 262 -2.05 -7.46 19.62
C PRO A 262 -3.42 -8.16 19.64
N LEU A 263 -4.50 -7.47 19.28
CA LEU A 263 -5.85 -8.05 19.23
C LEU A 263 -6.06 -8.83 17.92
N GLU A 264 -6.44 -10.10 18.03
CA GLU A 264 -6.69 -10.96 16.87
C GLU A 264 -7.83 -10.44 15.98
N ALA A 265 -8.89 -9.92 16.60
CA ALA A 265 -10.02 -9.33 15.87
C ALA A 265 -9.58 -8.15 14.99
N ASP A 266 -8.70 -7.29 15.50
CA ASP A 266 -8.15 -6.15 14.75
C ASP A 266 -7.25 -6.65 13.61
N ARG A 267 -6.40 -7.65 13.87
CA ARG A 267 -5.57 -8.26 12.81
C ARG A 267 -6.43 -8.85 11.71
N ARG A 268 -7.50 -9.58 12.05
CA ARG A 268 -8.42 -10.15 11.06
C ARG A 268 -9.07 -9.08 10.21
N ALA A 269 -9.57 -8.02 10.83
CA ALA A 269 -10.15 -6.89 10.12
C ALA A 269 -9.13 -6.26 9.14
N ILE A 270 -7.91 -5.99 9.60
CA ILE A 270 -6.88 -5.33 8.79
C ILE A 270 -6.34 -6.22 7.67
N LEU A 271 -6.15 -7.51 7.93
CA LEU A 271 -5.54 -8.46 7.00
C LEU A 271 -6.53 -9.05 6.01
N MET A 272 -7.81 -9.11 6.33
CA MET A 272 -8.81 -9.82 5.51
C MET A 272 -10.06 -8.98 5.23
N ASP A 273 -10.76 -8.50 6.27
CA ASP A 273 -12.09 -7.92 6.07
C ASP A 273 -12.03 -6.55 5.36
N THR A 274 -11.09 -5.69 5.74
CA THR A 274 -10.89 -4.36 5.13
C THR A 274 -10.44 -4.48 3.67
N PRO A 275 -9.42 -5.29 3.31
CA PRO A 275 -9.05 -5.52 1.91
C PRO A 275 -10.19 -6.11 1.07
N ALA A 276 -10.95 -7.06 1.59
CA ALA A 276 -12.10 -7.65 0.90
C ALA A 276 -13.19 -6.60 0.61
N ARG A 277 -13.48 -5.73 1.58
CA ARG A 277 -14.43 -4.63 1.44
C ARG A 277 -13.99 -3.59 0.41
N LEU A 278 -12.73 -3.17 0.45
CA LEU A 278 -12.21 -2.09 -0.38
C LEU A 278 -11.88 -2.53 -1.82
N PHE A 279 -11.39 -3.75 -2.01
CA PHE A 279 -10.84 -4.20 -3.29
C PHE A 279 -11.61 -5.37 -3.92
N GLY A 280 -12.62 -5.89 -3.22
CA GLY A 280 -13.47 -6.97 -3.73
C GLY A 280 -12.81 -8.34 -3.72
N PHE A 281 -11.70 -8.54 -2.98
CA PHE A 281 -11.11 -9.87 -2.81
C PHE A 281 -12.10 -10.83 -2.14
N GLY A 282 -12.15 -12.07 -2.63
CA GLY A 282 -13.03 -13.12 -2.08
C GLY A 282 -14.51 -13.02 -2.47
N LYS A 283 -14.92 -12.03 -3.28
CA LYS A 283 -16.21 -12.08 -3.98
C LYS A 283 -16.04 -12.98 -5.21
N GLN A 284 -16.76 -14.10 -5.25
CA GLN A 284 -17.02 -14.79 -6.51
C GLN A 284 -18.10 -13.98 -7.24
N ASP A 285 -17.81 -13.54 -8.46
CA ASP A 285 -18.84 -13.05 -9.39
C ASP A 285 -19.75 -14.22 -9.83
#